data_AF-A0A378FPN4-F1
#
_entry.id   AF-A0A378FPN4-F1
#
_cell.length_a   1.000
_cell.length_b   1.000
_cell.length_c   1.000
_cell.angle_alpha   90.00
_cell.angle_beta   90.00
_cell.angle_gamma   90.00
#
_symmetry.space_group_name_H-M   'P 1'
#
loop_
_entity.id
_entity.type
_entity.pdbx_description
1 polymer ?
#
loop_
_entity_poly.entity_id
_entity_poly.type
_entity_poly.pdbx_seq_one_letter_code
_entity_poly.pdbx_strand_id
1 'polypeptide(L)'
;MAGVLITGFEPFGGETVNPSWEVVKQLDGMIIRGHQVVAKQLPCVFGEALTVLKAALETYQPRLTIAVGQAGGRVDITVERVAINVDDARIPDNKGQQPIDEPIVR
;
A
#
# COMPACT_ATOMS: atom_id res chain seq x y z
N MET A 1 9.39 1.05 20.37
CA MET A 1 8.39 2.14 20.49
C MET A 1 7.51 2.07 19.26
N ALA A 2 6.19 2.10 19.42
CA ALA A 2 5.24 2.03 18.29
C ALA A 2 5.41 3.26 17.38
N GLY A 3 5.93 3.03 16.16
CA GLY A 3 6.24 4.06 15.16
C GLY A 3 5.10 4.29 14.17
N VAL A 4 5.43 4.89 13.03
CA VAL A 4 4.55 5.01 11.86
C VAL A 4 5.00 3.99 10.82
N LEU A 5 4.06 3.16 10.35
CA LEU A 5 4.26 2.34 9.15
C LEU A 5 3.70 3.11 7.95
N ILE A 6 4.51 3.29 6.92
CA ILE A 6 4.05 3.86 5.65
C ILE A 6 4.31 2.87 4.52
N THR A 7 3.37 2.69 3.61
CA THR A 7 3.51 1.72 2.52
C THR A 7 3.30 2.35 1.16
N GLY A 8 3.97 1.80 0.16
CA GLY A 8 3.78 2.12 -1.26
C GLY A 8 3.79 0.82 -2.07
N PHE A 9 3.38 0.87 -3.32
CA PHE A 9 3.32 -0.31 -4.19
C PHE A 9 4.52 -0.41 -5.12
N GLU A 10 4.85 -1.62 -5.53
CA GLU A 10 5.76 -1.87 -6.67
C GLU A 10 5.17 -1.37 -8.01
N PRO A 11 5.98 -1.31 -9.08
CA PRO A 11 5.48 -0.99 -10.42
C PRO A 11 4.38 -1.97 -10.87
N PHE A 12 3.41 -1.46 -11.63
CA PHE A 12 2.22 -2.21 -12.04
C PHE A 12 1.73 -1.71 -13.41
N GLY A 13 1.00 -2.56 -14.15
CA GLY A 13 0.30 -2.15 -15.38
C GLY A 13 1.23 -1.77 -16.54
N GLY A 14 2.44 -2.32 -16.57
CA GLY A 14 3.46 -2.02 -17.59
C GLY A 14 4.38 -0.85 -17.24
N GLU A 15 4.15 -0.17 -16.12
CA GLU A 15 5.04 0.88 -15.63
C GLU A 15 6.32 0.30 -15.03
N THR A 16 7.43 1.05 -15.14
CA THR A 16 8.73 0.66 -14.57
C THR A 16 8.97 1.26 -13.18
N VAL A 17 8.16 2.24 -12.79
CA VAL A 17 8.25 2.97 -11.51
C VAL A 17 6.85 3.15 -10.95
N ASN A 18 6.73 3.11 -9.63
CA ASN A 18 5.52 3.51 -8.93
C ASN A 18 5.82 4.70 -8.01
N PRO A 19 5.26 5.90 -8.26
CA PRO A 19 5.49 7.09 -7.45
C PRO A 19 5.16 6.90 -5.96
N SER A 20 4.19 6.04 -5.63
CA SER A 20 3.86 5.77 -4.23
C SER A 20 5.05 5.19 -3.47
N TRP A 21 5.78 4.24 -4.06
CA TRP A 21 7.01 3.70 -3.46
C TRP A 21 8.14 4.73 -3.44
N GLU A 22 8.34 5.45 -4.54
CA GLU A 22 9.41 6.43 -4.65
C GLU A 22 9.33 7.54 -3.60
N VAL A 23 8.11 7.95 -3.22
CA VAL A 23 7.90 8.93 -2.15
C VAL A 23 8.13 8.32 -0.77
N VAL A 24 7.49 7.18 -0.47
CA VAL A 24 7.52 6.65 0.91
C VAL A 24 8.89 6.09 1.29
N LYS A 25 9.67 5.55 0.34
CA LYS A 25 11.01 5.03 0.63
C LYS A 25 11.98 6.11 1.11
N GLN A 26 11.75 7.37 0.74
CA GLN A 26 12.54 8.50 1.22
C GLN A 26 12.26 8.85 2.68
N LEU A 27 11.12 8.41 3.23
CA LEU A 27 10.73 8.63 4.62
C LEU A 27 11.22 7.53 5.56
N ASP A 28 11.74 6.42 5.03
CA ASP A 28 12.20 5.30 5.85
C ASP A 28 13.31 5.72 6.82
N GLY A 29 13.16 5.34 8.09
CA GLY A 29 14.11 5.68 9.15
C GLY A 29 14.03 7.13 9.67
N MET A 30 13.23 8.01 9.06
CA MET A 30 13.03 9.37 9.57
C MET A 30 12.37 9.35 10.96
N ILE A 31 12.72 10.33 11.79
CA ILE A 31 12.04 10.58 13.07
C ILE A 31 11.22 11.85 12.93
N ILE A 32 9.89 11.72 12.97
CA ILE A 32 8.95 12.84 12.85
C ILE A 32 8.22 13.00 14.16
N ARG A 33 8.41 14.15 14.83
CA ARG A 33 7.80 14.44 16.15
C ARG A 33 8.03 13.33 17.19
N GLY A 34 9.20 12.70 17.15
CA GLY A 34 9.57 11.60 18.06
C GLY A 34 9.09 10.20 17.64
N HIS A 35 8.40 10.07 16.51
CA HIS A 35 7.99 8.78 15.95
C HIS A 35 8.92 8.36 14.81
N GLN A 36 9.49 7.16 14.92
CA GLN A 36 10.23 6.54 13.82
C GLN A 36 9.27 6.10 12.72
N VAL A 37 9.62 6.42 11.47
CA VAL A 37 8.92 5.98 10.28
C VAL A 37 9.60 4.73 9.72
N VAL A 38 8.80 3.73 9.36
CA VAL A 38 9.23 2.54 8.64
C VAL A 38 8.45 2.46 7.33
N ALA A 39 9.17 2.38 6.22
CA ALA A 39 8.57 2.22 4.89
C ALA A 39 8.58 0.75 4.46
N LYS A 40 7.50 0.30 3.82
CA LYS A 40 7.43 -1.03 3.17
C LYS A 40 6.83 -0.95 1.78
N GLN A 41 7.45 -1.67 0.85
CA GLN A 41 6.91 -1.87 -0.49
C GLN A 41 5.97 -3.08 -0.46
N LEU A 42 4.75 -2.89 -0.95
CA LEU A 42 3.75 -3.94 -1.12
C LEU A 42 3.76 -4.43 -2.58
N PRO A 43 3.56 -5.74 -2.82
CA PRO A 43 3.35 -6.25 -4.16
C PRO A 43 2.01 -5.74 -4.72
N CYS A 44 1.93 -5.54 -6.03
CA CYS A 44 0.66 -5.25 -6.71
C CYS A 44 0.00 -6.57 -7.11
N VAL A 45 -0.32 -7.37 -6.10
CA VAL A 45 -0.85 -8.74 -6.20
C VAL A 45 -1.95 -8.92 -5.16
N PHE A 46 -3.14 -9.32 -5.60
CA PHE A 46 -4.28 -9.56 -4.71
C PHE A 46 -3.95 -10.63 -3.67
N GLY A 47 -4.39 -10.42 -2.43
CA GLY A 47 -4.09 -11.28 -1.27
C GLY A 47 -2.66 -11.16 -0.75
N GLU A 48 -1.64 -11.24 -1.61
CA GLU A 48 -0.23 -11.16 -1.19
C GLU A 48 0.13 -9.81 -0.59
N ALA A 49 -0.42 -8.71 -1.12
CA ALA A 49 -0.28 -7.39 -0.54
C ALA A 49 -0.74 -7.35 0.93
N LEU A 50 -1.86 -8.01 1.24
CA LEU A 50 -2.38 -8.11 2.61
C LEU A 50 -1.49 -8.97 3.49
N THR A 51 -0.93 -10.07 2.96
CA THR A 51 0.02 -10.90 3.70
C THR A 51 1.26 -10.12 4.10
N VAL A 52 1.86 -9.36 3.18
CA VAL A 52 3.03 -8.50 3.46
C VAL A 52 2.67 -7.39 4.45
N LEU A 53 1.52 -6.74 4.29
CA LEU A 53 1.05 -5.72 5.21
C LEU A 53 0.83 -6.27 6.62
N LYS A 54 0.17 -7.42 6.77
CA LYS A 54 -0.06 -8.07 8.07
C LYS A 54 1.26 -8.39 8.78
N ALA A 55 2.22 -8.98 8.06
CA ALA A 55 3.55 -9.27 8.61
C ALA A 55 4.28 -7.99 9.08
N ALA A 56 4.15 -6.88 8.34
CA ALA A 56 4.71 -5.59 8.75
C ALA A 56 4.00 -5.03 9.99
N LEU A 57 2.67 -5.10 10.04
CA LEU A 57 1.90 -4.68 11.21
C LEU A 57 2.30 -5.47 12.47
N GLU A 58 2.44 -6.80 12.35
CA GLU A 58 2.85 -7.67 13.44
C GLU A 58 4.28 -7.38 13.91
N THR A 59 5.21 -7.15 12.97
CA THR A 59 6.62 -6.90 13.24
C THR A 59 6.84 -5.55 13.92
N TYR A 60 6.24 -4.49 13.39
CA TYR A 60 6.53 -3.12 13.84
C TYR A 60 5.56 -2.60 14.90
N GLN A 61 4.40 -3.25 15.07
CA GLN A 61 3.34 -2.83 15.99
C GLN A 61 3.11 -1.30 15.95
N PRO A 62 2.90 -0.72 14.75
CA PRO A 62 2.89 0.73 14.59
C PRO A 62 1.67 1.35 15.26
N ARG A 63 1.79 2.60 15.70
CA ARG A 63 0.67 3.39 16.23
C ARG A 63 -0.20 3.96 15.10
N LEU A 64 0.37 4.14 13.92
CA LEU A 64 -0.28 4.68 12.74
C LEU A 64 0.23 3.95 11.50
N THR A 65 -0.69 3.61 10.60
CA THR A 65 -0.37 3.06 9.28
C THR A 65 -0.96 3.94 8.19
N ILE A 66 -0.16 4.30 7.19
CA ILE A 66 -0.60 5.05 6.01
C ILE A 66 -0.23 4.23 4.78
N ALA A 67 -1.24 3.81 4.00
CA ALA A 67 -1.03 3.18 2.71
C ALA A 67 -1.13 4.21 1.59
N VAL A 68 -0.07 4.36 0.80
CA VAL A 68 0.00 5.28 -0.32
C VAL A 68 -0.12 4.50 -1.61
N GLY A 69 -1.00 4.94 -2.51
CA GLY A 69 -1.18 4.38 -3.85
C GLY A 69 -1.08 5.45 -4.92
N GLN A 70 -0.91 5.03 -6.16
CA GLN A 70 -0.99 5.90 -7.33
C GLN A 70 -2.39 5.86 -7.92
N ALA A 71 -2.98 7.03 -8.16
CA ALA A 71 -4.26 7.19 -8.88
C ALA A 71 -4.04 8.05 -10.13
N GLY A 72 -3.71 7.40 -11.25
CA GLY A 72 -3.48 8.08 -12.53
C GLY A 72 -4.69 8.91 -12.97
N GLY A 73 -4.43 10.12 -13.47
CA GLY A 73 -5.46 11.05 -13.94
C GLY A 73 -6.07 11.98 -12.87
N ARG A 74 -5.78 11.78 -11.59
CA ARG A 74 -6.15 12.75 -10.54
C ARG A 74 -5.18 13.94 -10.56
N VAL A 75 -5.70 15.13 -10.24
CA VAL A 75 -4.92 16.38 -10.24
C VAL A 75 -4.33 16.74 -8.88
N ASP A 76 -4.86 16.14 -7.80
CA ASP A 76 -4.53 16.46 -6.42
C ASP A 76 -4.28 15.21 -5.58
N ILE A 77 -3.69 15.40 -4.39
CA ILE A 77 -3.63 14.38 -3.34
C ILE A 77 -5.03 14.19 -2.74
N THR A 78 -5.47 12.95 -2.68
CA THR A 78 -6.77 12.57 -2.10
C THR A 78 -6.57 11.70 -0.87
N VAL A 79 -7.31 12.00 0.20
CA VAL A 79 -7.39 11.15 1.38
C VAL A 79 -8.65 10.29 1.26
N GLU A 80 -8.47 8.97 1.17
CA GLU A 80 -9.59 8.05 1.04
C GLU A 80 -10.43 7.99 2.32
N ARG A 81 -11.75 8.14 2.18
CA ARG A 81 -12.69 8.19 3.31
C ARG A 81 -13.17 6.81 3.75
N VAL A 82 -13.23 5.86 2.82
CA VAL A 82 -13.85 4.55 3.01
C VAL A 82 -13.10 3.48 2.24
N ALA A 83 -12.98 2.30 2.82
CA ALA A 83 -12.62 1.06 2.13
C ALA A 83 -13.86 0.16 2.08
N ILE A 84 -14.12 -0.45 0.93
CA ILE A 84 -15.27 -1.34 0.71
C ILE A 84 -14.78 -2.78 0.54
N ASN A 85 -15.63 -3.76 0.89
CA ASN A 85 -15.27 -5.17 0.90
C ASN A 85 -15.53 -5.84 -0.47
N VAL A 86 -14.85 -5.37 -1.51
CA VAL A 86 -14.94 -5.96 -2.85
C VAL A 86 -13.64 -5.77 -3.62
N ASP A 87 -13.19 -6.81 -4.29
CA ASP A 87 -12.19 -6.80 -5.34
C ASP A 87 -12.90 -6.94 -6.70
N ASP A 88 -12.81 -5.90 -7.53
CA ASP A 88 -13.35 -5.87 -8.91
C ASP A 88 -12.30 -5.27 -9.85
N ALA A 89 -11.55 -6.14 -10.54
CA ALA A 89 -10.32 -5.80 -11.25
C ALA A 89 -10.53 -5.61 -12.76
N ARG A 90 -10.37 -4.37 -13.23
CA ARG A 90 -10.43 -4.04 -14.68
C ARG A 90 -9.29 -4.68 -15.49
N ILE A 91 -8.11 -4.85 -14.89
CA ILE A 91 -6.94 -5.48 -15.50
C ILE A 91 -6.33 -6.48 -14.49
N PRO A 92 -5.60 -7.51 -14.96
CA PRO A 92 -4.92 -8.44 -14.08
C PRO A 92 -3.85 -7.77 -13.21
N ASP A 93 -3.61 -8.33 -12.03
CA ASP A 93 -2.49 -7.97 -11.15
C ASP A 93 -1.13 -8.47 -11.70
N ASN A 94 -0.03 -8.23 -10.97
CA ASN A 94 1.31 -8.64 -11.41
C ASN A 94 1.53 -10.17 -11.50
N LYS A 95 0.60 -10.99 -10.99
CA LYS A 95 0.60 -12.46 -11.13
C LYS A 95 -0.55 -12.97 -12.01
N GLY A 96 -1.26 -12.08 -12.70
CA GLY A 96 -2.33 -12.44 -13.61
C GLY A 96 -3.68 -12.73 -12.94
N GLN A 97 -3.84 -12.44 -11.64
CA GLN A 97 -5.15 -12.57 -10.99
C GLN A 97 -6.04 -11.40 -11.40
N GLN A 98 -7.31 -11.68 -11.68
CA GLN A 98 -8.30 -10.68 -12.05
C GLN A 98 -9.66 -11.00 -11.41
N PRO A 99 -9.80 -10.82 -10.08
CA PRO A 99 -11.06 -11.07 -9.38
C PRO A 99 -12.16 -10.13 -9.88
N ILE A 100 -13.40 -10.64 -9.95
CA ILE A 100 -14.59 -9.91 -10.38
C ILE A 100 -15.69 -10.13 -9.34
N ASP A 101 -16.15 -9.06 -8.70
CA ASP A 101 -17.17 -9.07 -7.64
C ASP A 101 -16.87 -10.03 -6.48
N GLU A 102 -15.59 -10.18 -6.11
CA GLU A 102 -15.18 -11.07 -5.01
C GLU A 102 -15.02 -10.30 -3.68
N PRO A 103 -15.42 -10.85 -2.53
CA PRO A 103 -15.19 -10.20 -1.25
C PRO A 103 -13.72 -10.31 -0.80
N ILE A 104 -13.17 -9.22 -0.25
CA ILE A 104 -11.80 -9.17 0.29
C ILE A 104 -11.70 -10.02 1.57
N VAL A 105 -12.72 -9.94 2.43
CA VAL A 105 -12.85 -10.73 3.67
C VAL A 105 -14.27 -11.30 3.76
N ARG A 106 -14.40 -12.52 4.26
CA ARG A 106 -15.69 -13.18 4.52
C ARG A 106 -16.02 -13.17 6.01
#